data_AF-A0A544QMH2-F1
#
_entry.id   AF-A0A544QMH2-F1
#
_cell.length_a   1.000
_cell.length_b   1.000
_cell.length_c   1.000
_cell.angle_alpha   90.00
_cell.angle_beta   90.00
_cell.angle_gamma   90.00
#
_symmetry.space_group_name_H-M   'P 1'
#
loop_
_entity.id
_entity.type
_entity.pdbx_description
1 polymer ?
#
loop_
_entity_poly.entity_id
_entity_poly.type
_entity_poly.pdbx_seq_one_letter_code
_entity_poly.pdbx_strand_id
1 'polypeptide(L)'
;MADRATELRRLAADISDHDAIDDAFVAKSFTDQLVVVDCKTGKELPDAITERLRDRGLDGANDVYATTDDEGSAAGAVGDATRHQFVDTETRGDHQSYVVD
;
A
#
# COMPACT_ATOMS: atom_id res chain seq x y z
N MET A 1 -1.41 11.00 -15.83
CA MET A 1 -1.66 10.16 -14.63
C MET A 1 -2.14 8.72 -14.92
N ALA A 2 -2.40 8.29 -16.17
CA ALA A 2 -2.71 6.88 -16.45
C ALA A 2 -1.49 5.95 -16.29
N ASP A 3 -0.29 6.51 -16.45
CA ASP A 3 0.97 5.77 -16.35
C ASP A 3 1.21 5.27 -14.93
N ARG A 4 1.21 6.17 -13.94
CA ARG A 4 1.44 5.82 -12.53
C ARG A 4 0.46 4.79 -11.99
N ALA A 5 -0.84 4.96 -12.25
CA ALA A 5 -1.83 3.97 -11.82
C ALA A 5 -1.68 2.61 -12.53
N THR A 6 -1.10 2.58 -13.73
CA THR A 6 -0.79 1.32 -14.43
C THR A 6 0.46 0.68 -13.85
N GLU A 7 1.49 1.47 -13.53
CA GLU A 7 2.70 1.01 -12.85
C GLU A 7 2.37 0.41 -11.48
N LEU A 8 1.55 1.08 -10.67
CA LEU A 8 1.15 0.58 -9.36
C LEU A 8 0.35 -0.72 -9.45
N ARG A 9 -0.51 -0.89 -10.47
CA ARG A 9 -1.22 -2.16 -10.69
C ARG A 9 -0.28 -3.28 -11.11
N ARG A 10 0.72 -3.00 -11.96
CA ARG A 10 1.76 -3.98 -12.31
C ARG A 10 2.59 -4.37 -11.11
N LEU A 11 2.98 -3.39 -10.29
CA LEU A 11 3.72 -3.63 -9.05
C LEU A 11 2.91 -4.50 -8.08
N ALA A 12 1.62 -4.22 -7.90
CA ALA A 12 0.75 -5.03 -7.05
C ALA A 12 0.63 -6.48 -7.58
N ALA A 13 0.45 -6.66 -8.89
CA ALA A 13 0.43 -7.99 -9.50
C ALA A 13 1.75 -8.75 -9.26
N ASP A 14 2.89 -8.11 -9.49
CA ASP A 14 4.21 -8.71 -9.23
C ASP A 14 4.40 -9.09 -7.75
N ILE A 15 3.84 -8.29 -6.82
CA ILE A 15 3.91 -8.56 -5.37
C ILE A 15 3.03 -9.75 -4.99
N SER A 16 1.83 -9.87 -5.60
CA SER A 16 0.90 -10.97 -5.34
C SER A 16 1.44 -12.35 -5.72
N ASP A 17 2.44 -12.41 -6.61
CA ASP A 17 3.11 -13.66 -6.98
C ASP A 17 4.07 -14.20 -5.89
N HIS A 18 4.34 -13.44 -4.83
CA HIS A 18 5.24 -13.85 -3.76
C HIS A 18 4.56 -14.79 -2.75
N ASP A 19 5.22 -15.87 -2.35
CA ASP A 19 4.63 -16.94 -1.52
C ASP A 19 4.06 -16.49 -0.17
N ALA A 20 4.62 -15.42 0.41
CA ALA A 20 4.15 -14.83 1.68
C ALA A 20 2.88 -13.98 1.54
N ILE A 21 2.53 -13.57 0.32
CA ILE A 21 1.43 -12.66 0.02
C ILE A 21 0.18 -13.46 -0.34
N ASP A 22 -0.95 -13.06 0.23
CA ASP A 22 -2.28 -13.59 -0.08
C ASP A 22 -2.92 -12.80 -1.23
N ASP A 23 -2.86 -11.47 -1.17
CA ASP A 23 -3.32 -10.58 -2.23
C ASP A 23 -2.55 -9.24 -2.22
N ALA A 24 -2.52 -8.55 -3.36
CA ALA A 24 -2.02 -7.19 -3.45
C ALA A 24 -2.77 -6.40 -4.53
N PHE A 25 -3.22 -5.20 -4.17
CA PHE A 25 -4.05 -4.39 -5.06
C PHE A 25 -3.88 -2.89 -4.85
N VAL A 26 -4.25 -2.13 -5.87
CA VAL A 26 -4.27 -0.66 -5.80
C VAL A 26 -5.61 -0.20 -5.26
N ALA A 27 -5.56 0.65 -4.23
CA ALA A 27 -6.72 1.34 -3.67
C ALA A 27 -6.53 2.86 -3.78
N LYS A 28 -7.53 3.60 -3.33
CA LYS A 28 -7.42 5.04 -3.14
C LYS A 28 -8.04 5.45 -1.81
N SER A 29 -7.41 6.38 -1.12
CA SER A 29 -8.03 7.14 -0.04
C SER A 29 -8.78 8.34 -0.63
N PHE A 30 -9.21 9.26 0.24
CA PHE A 30 -9.82 10.52 -0.17
C PHE A 30 -8.85 11.46 -0.88
N THR A 31 -7.56 11.38 -0.54
CA THR A 31 -6.51 12.30 -1.00
C THR A 31 -5.43 11.63 -1.82
N ASP A 32 -5.24 10.32 -1.64
CA ASP A 32 -4.04 9.62 -2.07
C ASP A 32 -4.36 8.30 -2.77
N GLN A 33 -3.42 7.84 -3.60
CA GLN A 33 -3.43 6.50 -4.14
C GLN A 33 -2.65 5.57 -3.20
N LEU A 34 -3.11 4.33 -3.07
CA LEU A 34 -2.56 3.34 -2.13
C LEU A 34 -2.21 2.04 -2.86
N VAL A 35 -1.18 1.36 -2.37
CA VAL A 35 -0.98 -0.07 -2.60
C VAL A 35 -1.26 -0.80 -1.29
N VAL A 36 -2.14 -1.78 -1.36
CA VAL A 36 -2.52 -2.64 -0.24
C VAL A 36 -1.90 -4.01 -0.46
N VAL A 37 -1.28 -4.56 0.58
CA VAL A 37 -0.66 -5.88 0.57
C VAL A 37 -1.20 -6.69 1.72
N ASP A 38 -1.84 -7.80 1.42
CA ASP A 38 -2.38 -8.75 2.40
C ASP A 38 -1.40 -9.92 2.52
N CYS A 39 -0.82 -10.11 3.70
CA CYS A 39 0.05 -11.25 3.99
C CYS A 39 -0.77 -12.45 4.46
N LYS A 40 -0.35 -13.66 4.05
CA LYS A 40 -0.96 -14.91 4.51
C LYS A 40 -0.88 -15.04 6.03
N THR A 41 -1.82 -15.76 6.63
CA THR A 41 -1.87 -15.98 8.08
C THR A 41 -0.54 -16.47 8.63
N GLY A 42 -0.02 -15.76 9.64
CA GLY A 42 1.25 -16.10 10.29
C GLY A 42 2.51 -15.83 9.44
N LYS A 43 2.37 -15.10 8.33
CA LYS A 43 3.47 -14.53 7.56
C LYS A 43 3.55 -13.04 7.82
N GLU A 44 4.77 -12.55 7.91
CA GLU A 44 5.08 -11.12 7.95
C GLU A 44 5.36 -10.61 6.55
N LEU A 45 5.24 -9.30 6.36
CA LEU A 45 5.61 -8.65 5.10
C LEU A 45 7.13 -8.79 4.88
N PRO A 46 7.58 -9.43 3.78
CA PRO A 46 9.00 -9.58 3.51
C PRO A 46 9.70 -8.23 3.31
N ASP A 47 10.88 -8.05 3.91
CA ASP A 47 11.70 -6.83 3.76
C ASP A 47 11.97 -6.46 2.30
N ALA A 48 12.20 -7.46 1.44
CA ALA A 48 12.43 -7.24 0.01
C ALA A 48 11.21 -6.60 -0.69
N ILE A 49 9.99 -6.87 -0.23
CA ILE A 49 8.78 -6.22 -0.75
C ILE A 49 8.69 -4.80 -0.22
N THR A 50 8.97 -4.59 1.07
CA THR A 50 9.01 -3.26 1.69
C THR A 50 10.03 -2.33 1.03
N GLU A 51 11.25 -2.81 0.80
CA GLU A 51 12.30 -2.06 0.09
C GLU A 51 11.87 -1.72 -1.33
N ARG A 52 11.31 -2.69 -2.06
CA ARG A 52 10.82 -2.47 -3.43
C ARG A 52 9.69 -1.45 -3.50
N LEU A 53 8.79 -1.42 -2.52
CA LEU A 53 7.74 -0.42 -2.42
C LEU A 53 8.34 0.98 -2.19
N ARG A 54 9.27 1.11 -1.23
CA ARG A 54 9.96 2.39 -0.96
C ARG A 54 10.75 2.92 -2.16
N ASP A 55 11.46 2.05 -2.87
CA ASP A 55 12.20 2.42 -4.09
C ASP A 55 11.29 2.96 -5.21
N ARG A 56 9.98 2.70 -5.10
CA ARG A 56 8.94 3.20 -6.00
C ARG A 56 8.12 4.34 -5.39
N GLY A 57 8.58 4.96 -4.31
CA GLY A 57 7.88 6.09 -3.68
C GLY A 57 6.62 5.70 -2.90
N LEU A 58 6.50 4.43 -2.51
CA LEU A 58 5.40 3.94 -1.67
C LEU A 58 5.88 3.82 -0.22
N ASP A 59 5.40 4.73 0.63
CA ASP A 59 5.74 4.74 2.05
C ASP A 59 4.58 4.21 2.89
N GLY A 60 4.89 3.59 4.03
CA GLY A 60 3.86 3.01 4.89
C GLY A 60 2.87 4.07 5.37
N ALA A 61 1.57 3.72 5.37
CA ALA A 61 0.52 4.69 5.70
C ALA A 61 0.64 5.26 7.11
N ASN A 62 1.17 4.51 8.07
CA ASN A 62 1.40 5.00 9.42
C ASN A 62 2.52 6.04 9.46
N ASP A 63 3.61 5.81 8.72
CA ASP A 63 4.71 6.78 8.55
C ASP A 63 4.21 8.07 7.88
N VAL A 64 3.37 7.94 6.84
CA VAL A 64 2.89 9.10 6.05
C VAL A 64 1.81 9.90 6.77
N TYR A 65 0.93 9.23 7.52
CA TYR A 65 -0.12 9.87 8.30
C TYR A 65 0.28 10.15 9.75
N ALA A 66 1.54 9.86 10.13
CA ALA A 66 2.10 10.04 11.46
C ALA A 66 1.22 9.45 12.58
N THR A 67 0.69 8.24 12.35
CA THR A 67 -0.04 7.51 13.38
C THR A 67 0.96 6.90 14.38
N THR A 68 0.53 6.68 15.62
CA THR A 68 1.39 6.25 16.73
C THR A 68 1.67 4.74 16.77
N ASP A 69 1.39 4.00 15.71
CA ASP A 69 1.60 2.56 15.65
C ASP A 69 3.06 2.25 15.25
N ASP A 70 3.69 1.30 15.96
CA ASP A 70 5.12 0.95 15.80
C ASP A 70 5.44 0.28 14.44
N GLU A 71 4.43 -0.21 13.73
CA GLU A 71 4.57 -0.74 12.37
C GLU A 71 4.42 0.39 11.34
N GLY A 72 5.46 0.66 10.53
CA GLY A 72 5.50 1.80 9.60
C GLY A 72 4.38 1.81 8.53
N SER A 73 3.75 0.66 8.26
CA SER A 73 2.51 0.53 7.48
C SER A 73 1.30 0.37 8.42
N ALA A 74 0.12 0.86 8.03
CA ALA A 74 -1.13 0.53 8.73
C ALA A 74 -1.40 -0.98 8.62
N ALA A 75 -0.89 -1.73 9.59
CA ALA A 75 -1.00 -3.17 9.72
C ALA A 75 -2.28 -3.51 10.50
N GLY A 76 -3.19 -4.25 9.91
CA GLY A 76 -4.44 -4.65 10.58
C GLY A 76 -4.91 -6.02 10.13
N ALA A 77 -5.40 -6.83 11.06
CA ALA A 77 -6.01 -8.10 10.72
C ALA A 77 -7.29 -7.87 9.90
N VAL A 78 -7.37 -8.45 8.70
CA VAL A 78 -8.55 -8.42 7.83
C VAL A 78 -8.89 -9.86 7.46
N GLY A 79 -9.90 -10.41 8.13
CA GLY A 79 -10.18 -11.84 8.03
C GLY A 79 -9.00 -12.65 8.58
N ASP A 80 -8.45 -13.54 7.74
CA ASP A 80 -7.30 -14.39 8.08
C ASP A 80 -5.95 -13.78 7.64
N ALA A 81 -5.94 -12.60 7.03
CA ALA A 81 -4.73 -11.95 6.52
C ALA A 81 -4.29 -10.76 7.39
N THR A 82 -2.99 -10.44 7.32
CA THR A 82 -2.45 -9.18 7.86
C THR A 82 -2.33 -8.17 6.73
N ARG A 83 -3.14 -7.12 6.76
CA ARG A 83 -3.19 -6.08 5.73
C ARG A 83 -2.20 -4.98 6.05
N HIS A 84 -1.35 -4.64 5.08
CA HIS A 84 -0.45 -3.50 5.10
C HIS A 84 -0.86 -2.47 4.03
N GLN A 85 -0.81 -1.19 4.37
CA GLN A 85 -1.15 -0.10 3.46
C GLN A 85 0.06 0.81 3.21
N PHE A 86 0.30 1.13 1.95
CA PHE A 86 1.36 2.01 1.48
C PHE A 86 0.80 3.12 0.62
N VAL A 87 1.22 4.36 0.89
CA VAL A 87 0.78 5.59 0.23
C VAL A 87 1.74 5.94 -0.90
N ASP A 88 1.19 6.22 -2.09
CA ASP A 88 1.95 6.80 -3.18
C ASP A 88 2.30 8.26 -2.85
N THR A 89 3.54 8.50 -2.46
CA THR A 89 4.02 9.83 -2.08
C THR A 89 4.35 10.69 -3.29
N GLU A 90 4.54 10.10 -4.48
CA GLU A 90 4.87 10.83 -5.71
C GLU A 90 3.69 11.65 -6.23
N THR A 91 2.45 11.17 -6.04
CA THR A 91 1.21 11.83 -6.51
C THR A 91 0.29 12.22 -5.36
N ARG A 92 0.86 12.43 -4.16
CA ARG A 92 0.10 12.75 -2.95
C ARG A 92 -0.70 14.03 -3.14
N GLY A 93 -2.00 14.00 -2.80
CA GLY A 93 -2.90 15.15 -2.94
C GLY A 93 -3.40 15.42 -4.36
N ASP A 94 -2.87 14.77 -5.39
CA ASP A 94 -3.39 14.89 -6.78
C ASP A 94 -4.77 14.23 -6.94
N HIS A 95 -5.18 13.42 -5.97
CA HIS A 95 -6.44 12.69 -5.98
C HIS A 95 -7.51 13.31 -5.07
N GLN A 96 -7.32 14.56 -4.61
CA GLN A 96 -8.32 15.29 -3.85
C GLN A 96 -9.66 15.34 -4.59
N SER A 97 -10.63 14.57 -4.08
CA SER A 97 -12.00 14.63 -4.55
C SER A 97 -12.75 15.63 -3.68
N TYR A 98 -12.86 16.90 -4.08
CA TYR A 98 -13.80 17.82 -3.43
C TYR A 98 -15.23 17.32 -3.70
N VAL A 99 -15.90 16.80 -2.67
CA VAL A 99 -17.36 16.75 -2.65
C VAL A 99 -17.80 18.14 -2.21
N VAL A 100 -18.23 18.96 -3.18
CA VAL A 100 -18.96 20.19 -2.89
C VAL A 100 -20.41 19.76 -2.69
N ASP A 101 -20.93 19.95 -1.49
CA ASP A 101 -22.35 19.77 -1.14
C ASP A 101 -23.23 20.79 -1.90
#